data_AF-A0A917JVY9-F1
#
_entry.id   AF-A0A917JVY9-F1
#
_cell.length_a   1.000
_cell.length_b   1.000
_cell.length_c   1.000
_cell.angle_alpha   90.00
_cell.angle_beta   90.00
_cell.angle_gamma   90.00
#
_symmetry.space_group_name_H-M   'P 1'
#
loop_
_entity.id
_entity.type
_entity.pdbx_description
1 polymer ?
#
loop_
_entity_poly.entity_id
_entity_poly.type
_entity_poly.pdbx_seq_one_letter_code
_entity_poly.pdbx_strand_id
1 'polypeptide(L)'
;MGFHHSDKPNRDSLALDLLEMLRPEVERFVLDLLCTNGPMRYLSPKLFVEEPDGHCRLVAPITHVIAEQCLHWAHSIAPHAVHIARMLATHAKGEIRPTTPRKHIRPRKYKRTRALGLSGTVTVERIIPDHLWADVAPLLPPAPQRRSVGRPQADNRAVLAGIVCAGHLGCSYTKIPPTLGVSARTCRTRLDTWQHTGTWPAIQRVLDDSDHLRQLRTETTRT
;
A
#
# COMPACT_ATOMS: atom_id res chain seq x y z
N MET A 1 14.63 23.39 -17.92
CA MET A 1 15.73 24.26 -17.46
C MET A 1 16.08 23.87 -16.04
N GLY A 2 17.35 23.62 -15.75
CA GLY A 2 17.91 23.51 -14.41
C GLY A 2 19.30 24.14 -14.41
N PHE A 3 19.68 24.77 -13.31
CA PHE A 3 20.95 25.47 -13.12
C PHE A 3 21.96 24.61 -12.36
N HIS A 4 21.53 23.93 -11.28
CA HIS A 4 22.37 22.97 -10.56
C HIS A 4 22.11 21.54 -11.06
N HIS A 5 20.86 21.20 -11.35
CA HIS A 5 20.49 19.93 -11.95
C HIS A 5 20.60 19.97 -13.47
N SER A 6 21.33 19.00 -14.03
CA SER A 6 21.38 18.78 -15.48
C SER A 6 19.96 18.72 -16.07
N ASP A 7 19.72 19.59 -17.05
CA ASP A 7 18.44 19.71 -17.71
C ASP A 7 18.16 18.49 -18.59
N LYS A 8 16.98 17.89 -18.42
CA LYS A 8 16.58 16.69 -19.17
C LYS A 8 15.14 16.86 -19.66
N PRO A 9 14.79 16.34 -20.85
CA PRO A 9 13.41 16.32 -21.31
C PRO A 9 12.55 15.50 -20.32
N ASN A 10 11.36 16.01 -20.00
CA ASN A 10 10.42 15.44 -19.02
C ASN A 10 10.91 15.41 -17.54
N ARG A 11 11.83 16.31 -17.16
CA ARG A 11 12.26 16.49 -15.78
C ARG A 11 12.03 17.93 -15.33
N ASP A 12 11.48 18.11 -14.13
CA ASP A 12 11.29 19.43 -13.52
C ASP A 12 12.60 19.91 -12.87
N SER A 13 13.67 20.09 -13.66
CA SER A 13 15.01 20.37 -13.13
C SER A 13 15.09 21.66 -12.29
N LEU A 14 14.40 22.73 -12.69
CA LEU A 14 14.31 23.97 -11.90
C LEU A 14 13.58 23.75 -10.56
N ALA A 15 12.57 22.88 -10.53
CA ALA A 15 11.89 22.54 -9.29
C ALA A 15 12.84 21.77 -8.36
N LEU A 16 13.68 20.89 -8.90
CA LEU A 16 14.70 20.20 -8.10
C LEU A 16 15.76 21.17 -7.57
N ASP A 17 16.18 22.16 -8.36
CA ASP A 17 17.08 23.22 -7.88
C ASP A 17 16.47 24.01 -6.72
N LEU A 18 15.18 24.36 -6.83
CA LEU A 18 14.43 25.01 -5.77
C LEU A 18 14.37 24.14 -4.51
N LEU A 19 14.09 22.84 -4.65
CA LEU A 19 14.00 21.92 -3.51
C LEU A 19 15.31 21.77 -2.74
N GLU A 20 16.47 22.05 -3.33
CA GLU A 20 17.74 22.07 -2.58
C GLU A 20 17.73 23.10 -1.45
N MET A 21 16.97 24.20 -1.58
CA MET A 21 16.81 25.18 -0.51
C MET A 21 16.06 24.63 0.71
N LEU A 22 15.19 23.64 0.51
CA LEU A 22 14.41 22.99 1.57
C LEU A 22 15.09 21.74 2.13
N ARG A 23 16.10 21.20 1.45
CA ARG A 23 16.77 19.95 1.84
C ARG A 23 17.21 19.94 3.30
N PRO A 24 17.84 20.99 3.87
CA PRO A 24 18.24 20.98 5.27
C PRO A 24 17.06 20.88 6.24
N GLU A 25 15.92 21.51 5.92
CA GLU A 25 14.71 21.50 6.75
C GLU A 25 14.05 20.11 6.73
N VAL A 26 13.97 19.50 5.54
CA VAL A 26 13.46 18.14 5.36
C VAL A 26 14.36 17.12 6.07
N GLU A 27 15.68 17.24 5.92
CA GLU A 27 16.65 16.37 6.58
C GLU A 27 16.54 16.47 8.10
N ARG A 28 16.43 17.68 8.65
CA ARG A 28 16.22 17.88 10.09
C ARG A 28 14.95 17.20 10.59
N PHE A 29 13.84 17.35 9.86
CA PHE A 29 12.59 16.65 10.18
C PHE A 29 12.78 15.12 10.19
N VAL A 30 13.52 14.56 9.23
CA VAL A 30 13.83 13.12 9.18
C VAL A 30 14.73 12.70 10.34
N LEU A 31 15.73 13.49 10.69
CA LEU A 31 16.60 13.23 11.84
C LEU A 31 15.81 13.29 13.16
N ASP A 32 14.90 14.24 13.30
CA ASP A 32 14.02 14.35 14.48
C ASP A 32 13.09 13.14 14.61
N LEU A 33 12.65 12.55 13.50
CA LEU A 33 11.89 11.30 13.49
C LEU A 33 12.73 10.08 13.93
N LEU A 34 14.04 10.09 13.67
CA LEU A 34 14.97 8.99 13.99
C LEU A 34 15.51 9.07 15.43
N CYS A 35 15.53 10.25 16.02
CA CYS A 35 16.03 10.46 17.38
C CYS A 35 15.14 9.74 18.43
N THR A 36 15.69 8.73 19.10
CA THR A 36 15.01 7.92 20.14
C THR A 36 14.52 8.75 21.35
N ASN A 37 15.11 9.92 21.56
CA ASN A 37 14.76 10.87 22.62
C ASN A 37 14.07 12.14 22.10
N GLY A 38 13.73 12.18 20.80
CA GLY A 38 13.01 13.28 20.19
C GLY A 38 11.51 13.25 20.52
N PRO A 39 10.79 14.37 20.29
CA PRO A 39 9.35 14.47 20.54
C PRO A 39 8.51 13.56 19.62
N MET A 40 9.09 13.03 18.54
CA MET A 40 8.41 12.22 17.53
C MET A 40 8.99 10.79 17.47
N ARG A 41 8.62 9.94 18.43
CA ARG A 41 9.00 8.50 18.47
C ARG A 41 8.23 7.62 17.47
N TYR A 42 8.07 8.06 16.22
CA TYR A 42 7.19 7.37 15.28
C TYR A 42 7.91 6.32 14.44
N LEU A 43 9.22 6.43 14.19
CA LEU A 43 9.91 5.50 13.30
C LEU A 43 10.06 4.10 13.92
N SER A 44 9.19 3.20 13.46
CA SER A 44 9.22 1.77 13.74
C SER A 44 9.13 0.99 12.43
N PRO A 45 9.62 -0.26 12.37
CA PRO A 45 9.52 -1.10 11.17
C PRO A 45 8.09 -1.26 10.65
N LYS A 46 7.08 -1.12 11.53
CA LYS A 46 5.65 -1.21 11.18
C LYS A 46 5.16 -0.10 10.24
N LEU A 47 5.95 0.97 10.08
CA LEU A 47 5.66 2.07 9.15
C LEU A 47 6.14 1.81 7.73
N PHE A 48 6.76 0.66 7.50
CA PHE A 48 7.33 0.28 6.22
C PHE A 48 6.68 -1.00 5.73
N VAL A 49 6.49 -1.08 4.42
CA VAL A 49 6.16 -2.31 3.72
C VAL A 49 7.21 -2.53 2.64
N GLU A 50 7.85 -3.69 2.67
CA GLU A 50 8.79 -4.12 1.65
C GLU A 50 8.02 -4.80 0.51
N GLU A 51 8.29 -4.38 -0.72
CA GLU A 51 7.79 -4.99 -1.94
C GLU A 51 8.66 -6.20 -2.32
N PRO A 52 8.14 -7.17 -3.11
CA PRO A 52 8.89 -8.37 -3.49
C PRO A 52 10.19 -8.11 -4.28
N ASP A 53 10.38 -6.90 -4.80
CA ASP A 53 11.59 -6.44 -5.49
C ASP A 53 12.62 -5.77 -4.55
N GLY A 54 12.35 -5.75 -3.24
CA GLY A 54 13.22 -5.17 -2.22
C GLY A 54 13.00 -3.67 -1.99
N HIS A 55 11.99 -3.05 -2.63
CA HIS A 55 11.68 -1.64 -2.39
C HIS A 55 10.85 -1.45 -1.11
N CYS A 56 11.28 -0.54 -0.24
CA CYS A 56 10.50 -0.16 0.94
C CYS A 56 9.57 1.02 0.64
N ARG A 57 8.30 0.92 1.04
CA ARG A 57 7.32 2.01 1.00
C ARG A 57 6.90 2.43 2.40
N LEU A 58 6.72 3.73 2.58
CA LEU A 58 6.10 4.30 3.77
C LEU A 58 4.59 4.04 3.77
N VAL A 59 4.04 3.68 4.93
CA VAL A 59 2.59 3.50 5.14
C VAL A 59 2.06 4.42 6.24
N ALA A 60 0.73 4.52 6.36
CA ALA A 60 0.11 5.29 7.44
C ALA A 60 0.52 4.72 8.82
N PRO A 61 0.67 5.56 9.86
CA PRO A 61 0.35 7.00 9.90
C PRO A 61 1.45 7.96 9.41
N ILE A 62 2.70 7.52 9.18
CA ILE A 62 3.82 8.45 8.91
C ILE A 62 3.64 9.24 7.60
N THR A 63 2.97 8.64 6.61
CA THR A 63 2.61 9.33 5.38
C THR A 63 1.68 10.53 5.61
N HIS A 64 0.80 10.48 6.61
CA HIS A 64 -0.07 11.62 6.97
C HIS A 64 0.73 12.73 7.64
N VAL A 65 1.63 12.38 8.56
CA VAL A 65 2.51 13.35 9.25
C VAL A 65 3.39 14.07 8.23
N ILE A 66 3.99 13.34 7.29
CA ILE A 66 4.78 13.95 6.21
C ILE A 66 3.91 14.87 5.34
N ALA A 67 2.69 14.44 5.00
CA ALA A 67 1.78 15.25 4.19
C ALA A 67 1.36 16.56 4.87
N GLU A 68 1.17 16.55 6.19
CA GLU A 68 0.92 17.77 6.97
C GLU A 68 2.11 18.74 6.88
N GLN A 69 3.33 18.21 6.97
CA GLN A 69 4.55 19.02 6.87
C GLN A 69 4.80 19.55 5.45
N CYS A 70 4.31 18.87 4.40
CA CYS A 70 4.48 19.33 3.02
C CYS A 70 3.91 20.74 2.78
N LEU A 71 2.81 21.11 3.43
CA LEU A 71 2.23 22.45 3.31
C LEU A 71 3.16 23.50 3.90
N HIS A 72 3.80 23.20 5.04
CA HIS A 72 4.75 24.09 5.68
C HIS A 72 5.95 24.38 4.78
N TRP A 73 6.56 23.33 4.22
CA TRP A 73 7.68 23.47 3.28
C TRP A 73 7.29 24.24 2.01
N ALA A 74 6.07 24.01 1.50
CA ALA A 74 5.56 24.74 0.35
C ALA A 74 5.42 26.25 0.64
N HIS A 75 4.94 26.62 1.82
CA HIS A 75 4.88 28.02 2.25
C HIS A 75 6.27 28.65 2.42
N SER A 76 7.22 27.89 2.96
CA SER A 76 8.62 28.31 3.14
C SER A 76 9.29 28.66 1.81
N ILE A 77 9.11 27.83 0.77
CA ILE A 77 9.75 28.05 -0.54
C ILE A 77 9.00 29.01 -1.48
N ALA A 78 7.70 29.21 -1.27
CA ALA A 78 6.85 30.05 -2.13
C ALA A 78 7.45 31.43 -2.49
N PRO A 79 7.97 32.25 -1.54
CA PRO A 79 8.53 33.55 -1.88
C PRO A 79 9.75 33.46 -2.82
N HIS A 80 10.60 32.44 -2.64
CA HIS A 80 11.76 32.21 -3.48
C HIS A 80 11.37 31.78 -4.89
N ALA A 81 10.39 30.87 -5.01
CA ALA A 81 9.85 30.45 -6.29
C ALA A 81 9.24 31.63 -7.06
N VAL A 82 8.49 32.51 -6.38
CA VAL A 82 7.93 33.73 -6.99
C VAL A 82 9.04 34.69 -7.43
N HIS A 83 10.05 34.91 -6.59
CA HIS A 83 11.16 35.79 -6.91
C HIS A 83 11.92 35.32 -8.16
N ILE A 84 12.27 34.02 -8.21
CA ILE A 84 12.98 33.42 -9.35
C ILE A 84 12.10 33.46 -10.60
N ALA A 85 10.81 33.14 -10.49
CA ALA A 85 9.89 33.23 -11.61
C ALA A 85 9.80 34.65 -12.18
N ARG A 86 9.74 35.68 -11.32
CA ARG A 86 9.75 37.09 -11.74
C ARG A 86 11.07 37.48 -12.41
N MET A 87 12.20 37.09 -11.82
CA MET A 87 13.53 37.36 -12.38
C MET A 87 13.70 36.72 -13.76
N LEU A 88 13.26 35.47 -13.94
CA LEU A 88 13.26 34.80 -15.24
C LEU A 88 12.33 35.51 -16.23
N ALA A 89 11.17 35.98 -15.76
CA ALA A 89 10.20 36.69 -16.59
C ALA A 89 10.70 38.05 -17.09
N THR A 90 11.44 38.81 -16.27
CA THR A 90 11.99 40.10 -16.68
C THR A 90 13.11 39.97 -17.72
N HIS A 91 13.83 38.85 -17.72
CA HIS A 91 14.96 38.61 -18.64
C HIS A 91 14.62 37.70 -19.81
N ALA A 92 13.41 37.15 -19.86
CA ALA A 92 12.97 36.30 -20.96
C ALA A 92 12.78 37.13 -22.24
N LYS A 93 13.43 36.71 -23.33
CA LYS A 93 13.15 37.25 -24.67
C LYS A 93 11.88 36.58 -25.21
N GLY A 94 10.74 37.22 -25.03
CA GLY A 94 9.44 36.81 -25.60
C GLY A 94 8.33 36.59 -24.56
N GLU A 95 7.11 36.40 -25.05
CA GLU A 95 5.93 36.09 -24.22
C GLU A 95 6.12 34.71 -23.55
N ILE A 96 6.19 34.66 -22.21
CA ILE A 96 6.22 33.38 -21.48
C ILE A 96 4.81 32.79 -21.53
N ARG A 97 4.58 31.89 -22.48
CA ARG A 97 3.39 31.04 -22.49
C ARG A 97 3.67 29.83 -21.61
N PRO A 98 2.88 29.58 -20.55
CA PRO A 98 3.03 28.35 -19.79
C PRO A 98 2.81 27.16 -20.73
N THR A 99 3.88 26.41 -21.00
CA THR A 99 3.90 25.24 -21.91
C THR A 99 2.86 24.19 -21.50
N THR A 100 2.49 24.19 -20.23
CA THR A 100 1.46 23.31 -19.68
C THR A 100 0.30 24.19 -19.23
N PRO A 101 -0.88 24.10 -19.87
CA PRO A 101 -2.11 24.60 -19.24
C PRO A 101 -2.17 24.02 -17.83
N ARG A 102 -2.69 24.77 -16.85
CA ARG A 102 -3.08 24.21 -15.55
C ARG A 102 -4.02 23.04 -15.80
N LYS A 103 -3.47 21.84 -16.02
CA LYS A 103 -4.21 20.63 -15.88
C LYS A 103 -4.46 20.62 -14.38
N HIS A 104 -5.71 20.88 -13.98
CA HIS A 104 -6.19 20.32 -12.72
C HIS A 104 -5.57 18.93 -12.64
N ILE A 105 -4.84 18.65 -11.55
CA ILE A 105 -4.42 17.29 -11.26
C ILE A 105 -5.71 16.51 -11.29
N ARG A 106 -6.01 15.89 -12.44
CA ARG A 106 -7.12 14.96 -12.53
C ARG A 106 -6.70 13.93 -11.50
N PRO A 107 -7.50 13.68 -10.45
CA PRO A 107 -7.16 12.63 -9.51
C PRO A 107 -6.75 11.45 -10.36
N ARG A 108 -5.52 10.92 -10.16
CA ARG A 108 -5.06 9.74 -10.88
C ARG A 108 -6.24 8.79 -10.78
N LYS A 109 -6.91 8.50 -11.91
CA LYS A 109 -7.86 7.41 -11.93
C LYS A 109 -6.98 6.25 -11.55
N TYR A 110 -7.05 5.82 -10.30
CA TYR A 110 -6.51 4.54 -9.92
C TYR A 110 -7.15 3.64 -10.95
N LYS A 111 -6.35 3.12 -11.90
CA LYS A 111 -6.81 1.97 -12.65
C LYS A 111 -7.21 1.04 -11.52
N ARG A 112 -8.51 0.75 -11.40
CA ARG A 112 -8.93 -0.45 -10.71
C ARG A 112 -8.12 -1.50 -11.45
N THR A 113 -6.96 -1.89 -10.93
CA THR A 113 -6.35 -3.18 -11.26
C THR A 113 -7.53 -4.09 -11.18
N ARG A 114 -7.93 -4.63 -12.35
CA ARG A 114 -9.14 -5.42 -12.49
C ARG A 114 -9.16 -6.32 -11.26
N ALA A 115 -10.17 -6.15 -10.41
CA ALA A 115 -10.44 -7.17 -9.42
C ALA A 115 -10.49 -8.45 -10.24
N LEU A 116 -9.70 -9.44 -9.81
CA LEU A 116 -9.46 -10.72 -10.46
C LEU A 116 -10.39 -11.02 -11.63
N GLY A 117 -9.81 -11.43 -12.76
CA GLY A 117 -10.54 -12.06 -13.88
C GLY A 117 -11.23 -13.37 -13.52
N LEU A 118 -11.67 -13.55 -12.27
CA LEU A 118 -12.68 -14.54 -11.90
C LEU A 118 -13.99 -14.06 -12.54
N SER A 119 -14.22 -14.51 -13.77
CA SER A 119 -15.41 -14.23 -14.58
C SER A 119 -16.72 -14.80 -13.99
N GLY A 120 -16.76 -15.10 -12.68
CA GLY A 120 -17.90 -15.64 -11.97
C GLY A 120 -17.86 -15.25 -10.50
N THR A 121 -18.99 -15.46 -9.81
CA THR A 121 -19.13 -15.26 -8.36
C THR A 121 -17.99 -15.97 -7.61
N VAL A 122 -17.14 -15.20 -6.94
CA VAL A 122 -16.05 -15.74 -6.14
C VAL A 122 -16.65 -16.24 -4.83
N THR A 123 -16.89 -17.54 -4.72
CA THR A 123 -17.43 -18.17 -3.52
C THR A 123 -16.33 -18.78 -2.66
N VAL A 124 -16.63 -18.99 -1.38
CA VAL A 124 -15.69 -19.60 -0.42
C VAL A 124 -15.33 -21.01 -0.88
N GLU A 125 -16.31 -21.76 -1.36
CA GLU A 125 -16.19 -23.16 -1.81
C GLU A 125 -15.37 -23.28 -3.09
N ARG A 126 -15.35 -22.24 -3.93
CA ARG A 126 -14.50 -22.22 -5.13
C ARG A 126 -13.03 -22.06 -4.77
N ILE A 127 -12.71 -21.19 -3.81
CA ILE A 127 -11.32 -20.95 -3.39
C ILE A 127 -10.83 -22.09 -2.50
N ILE A 128 -11.64 -22.48 -1.53
CA ILE A 128 -11.37 -23.52 -0.54
C ILE A 128 -12.45 -24.60 -0.69
N PRO A 129 -12.30 -25.55 -1.62
CA PRO A 129 -13.23 -26.67 -1.80
C PRO A 129 -13.19 -27.64 -0.61
N ASP A 130 -14.18 -28.53 -0.50
CA ASP A 130 -14.38 -29.37 0.68
C ASP A 130 -13.17 -30.28 0.97
N HIS A 131 -12.53 -30.82 -0.06
CA HIS A 131 -11.33 -31.65 0.10
C HIS A 131 -10.17 -30.85 0.70
N LEU A 132 -9.90 -29.65 0.18
CA LEU A 132 -8.84 -28.79 0.70
C LEU A 132 -9.18 -28.30 2.13
N TRP A 133 -10.46 -28.05 2.40
CA TRP A 133 -10.90 -27.70 3.74
C TRP A 133 -10.75 -28.86 4.72
N ALA A 134 -11.01 -30.10 4.30
CA ALA A 134 -10.84 -31.28 5.14
C ALA A 134 -9.38 -31.48 5.59
N ASP A 135 -8.41 -31.08 4.76
CA ASP A 135 -6.98 -31.13 5.10
C ASP A 135 -6.57 -29.99 6.07
N VAL A 136 -7.17 -28.81 5.93
CA VAL A 136 -6.81 -27.62 6.72
C VAL A 136 -7.56 -27.55 8.05
N ALA A 137 -8.82 -27.94 8.10
CA ALA A 137 -9.68 -27.79 9.27
C ALA A 137 -9.11 -28.45 10.55
N PRO A 138 -8.49 -29.64 10.50
CA PRO A 138 -7.88 -30.28 11.67
C PRO A 138 -6.65 -29.55 12.21
N LEU A 139 -5.99 -28.73 11.38
CA LEU A 139 -4.81 -27.97 11.76
C LEU A 139 -5.16 -26.73 12.57
N LEU A 140 -6.40 -26.23 12.44
CA LEU A 140 -6.83 -25.00 13.09
C LEU A 140 -6.92 -25.19 14.61
N PRO A 141 -6.55 -24.16 15.40
CA PRO A 141 -6.71 -24.24 16.84
C PRO A 141 -8.20 -24.39 17.18
N PRO A 142 -8.53 -25.14 18.26
CA PRO A 142 -9.91 -25.30 18.69
C PRO A 142 -10.54 -23.92 18.91
N ALA A 143 -11.77 -23.75 18.43
CA ALA A 143 -12.47 -22.49 18.58
C ALA A 143 -12.56 -22.12 20.07
N PRO A 144 -12.17 -20.90 20.47
CA PRO A 144 -12.23 -20.52 21.88
C PRO A 144 -13.67 -20.64 22.37
N GLN A 145 -13.85 -21.24 23.55
CA GLN A 145 -15.17 -21.38 24.17
C GLN A 145 -15.84 -20.01 24.27
N ARG A 146 -17.04 -19.91 23.69
CA ARG A 146 -17.74 -18.66 23.47
C ARG A 146 -18.15 -18.06 24.82
N ARG A 147 -17.48 -16.97 25.25
CA ARG A 147 -17.79 -16.26 26.51
C ARG A 147 -18.74 -15.05 26.35
N SER A 148 -19.23 -14.73 25.14
CA SER A 148 -19.92 -13.45 24.88
C SER A 148 -21.14 -13.56 23.95
N VAL A 149 -22.21 -12.84 24.34
CA VAL A 149 -23.44 -12.54 23.59
C VAL A 149 -23.15 -11.46 22.54
N GLY A 150 -22.29 -11.76 21.58
CA GLY A 150 -21.86 -10.84 20.52
C GLY A 150 -22.01 -11.41 19.12
N ARG A 151 -21.73 -10.58 18.09
CA ARG A 151 -21.72 -10.97 16.67
C ARG A 151 -20.95 -12.30 16.51
N PRO A 152 -21.51 -13.31 15.83
CA PRO A 152 -20.83 -14.58 15.60
C PRO A 152 -19.42 -14.36 15.06
N GLN A 153 -18.47 -15.20 15.52
CA GLN A 153 -17.13 -15.17 14.92
C GLN A 153 -17.24 -15.46 13.43
N ALA A 154 -16.39 -14.80 12.64
CA ALA A 154 -16.27 -15.09 11.23
C ALA A 154 -15.82 -16.55 11.05
N ASP A 155 -16.47 -17.23 10.10
CA ASP A 155 -16.16 -18.61 9.72
C ASP A 155 -14.69 -18.72 9.28
N ASN A 156 -14.00 -19.73 9.81
CA ASN A 156 -12.57 -19.93 9.54
C ASN A 156 -12.32 -20.28 8.07
N ARG A 157 -13.24 -20.98 7.41
CA ARG A 157 -13.11 -21.32 5.99
C ARG A 157 -13.23 -20.07 5.12
N ALA A 158 -14.21 -19.22 5.41
CA ALA A 158 -14.36 -17.92 4.76
C ALA A 158 -13.14 -17.00 4.98
N VAL A 159 -12.58 -16.98 6.21
CA VAL A 159 -11.37 -16.21 6.52
C VAL A 159 -10.16 -16.74 5.74
N LEU A 160 -9.99 -18.06 5.69
CA LEU A 160 -8.93 -18.71 4.92
C LEU A 160 -9.05 -18.39 3.42
N ALA A 161 -10.26 -18.46 2.86
CA ALA A 161 -10.52 -18.07 1.47
C ALA A 161 -10.11 -16.60 1.21
N GLY A 162 -10.40 -15.69 2.14
CA GLY A 162 -9.97 -14.30 2.06
C GLY A 162 -8.45 -14.12 2.10
N ILE A 163 -7.74 -14.90 2.92
CA ILE A 163 -6.27 -14.90 3.01
C ILE A 163 -5.66 -15.48 1.72
N VAL A 164 -6.19 -16.59 1.20
CA VAL A 164 -5.72 -17.21 -0.05
C VAL A 164 -5.95 -16.30 -1.25
N CYS A 165 -7.10 -15.61 -1.30
CA CYS A 165 -7.32 -14.56 -2.28
C CYS A 165 -6.21 -13.52 -2.26
N ALA A 166 -5.85 -13.02 -1.08
CA ALA A 166 -4.87 -11.96 -0.94
C ALA A 166 -3.41 -12.42 -1.18
N GLY A 167 -3.05 -13.61 -0.69
CA GLY A 167 -1.69 -14.14 -0.72
C GLY A 167 -1.36 -14.97 -1.96
N HIS A 168 -2.23 -15.90 -2.35
CA HIS A 168 -1.95 -16.86 -3.43
C HIS A 168 -2.52 -16.44 -4.78
N LEU A 169 -3.66 -15.74 -4.79
CA LEU A 169 -4.32 -15.28 -6.02
C LEU A 169 -4.01 -13.80 -6.35
N GLY A 170 -3.18 -13.14 -5.53
CA GLY A 170 -2.69 -11.78 -5.80
C GLY A 170 -3.73 -10.66 -5.64
N CYS A 171 -4.84 -10.90 -4.92
CA CYS A 171 -5.77 -9.83 -4.56
C CYS A 171 -5.09 -8.85 -3.60
N SER A 172 -5.30 -7.55 -3.77
CA SER A 172 -5.08 -6.64 -2.63
C SER A 172 -6.08 -6.98 -1.52
N TYR A 173 -5.66 -6.95 -0.26
CA TYR A 173 -6.57 -7.06 0.89
C TYR A 173 -7.74 -6.05 0.84
N THR A 174 -7.55 -4.89 0.21
CA THR A 174 -8.61 -3.89 0.01
C THR A 174 -9.67 -4.29 -1.02
N LYS A 175 -9.42 -5.38 -1.76
CA LYS A 175 -10.24 -5.89 -2.86
C LYS A 175 -10.71 -7.33 -2.62
N ILE A 176 -10.72 -7.80 -1.37
CA ILE A 176 -11.33 -9.09 -1.05
C ILE A 176 -12.79 -9.05 -1.51
N PRO A 177 -13.26 -10.04 -2.28
CA PRO A 177 -14.64 -10.08 -2.75
C PRO A 177 -15.64 -10.05 -1.58
N PRO A 178 -16.64 -9.16 -1.59
CA PRO A 178 -17.67 -9.11 -0.55
C PRO A 178 -18.46 -10.42 -0.39
N THR A 179 -18.51 -11.22 -1.46
CA THR A 179 -19.15 -12.54 -1.51
C THR A 179 -18.56 -13.54 -0.51
N LEU A 180 -17.33 -13.33 -0.03
CA LEU A 180 -16.72 -14.17 1.00
C LEU A 180 -17.22 -13.85 2.42
N GLY A 181 -18.00 -12.77 2.61
CA GLY A 181 -18.58 -12.43 3.91
C GLY A 181 -17.57 -12.02 4.99
N VAL A 182 -16.29 -11.82 4.63
CA VAL A 182 -15.20 -11.48 5.55
C VAL A 182 -14.54 -10.15 5.20
N SER A 183 -14.13 -9.41 6.22
CA SER A 183 -13.41 -8.15 6.03
C SER A 183 -11.89 -8.38 5.96
N ALA A 184 -11.19 -7.51 5.24
CA ALA A 184 -9.74 -7.47 5.19
C ALA A 184 -9.08 -7.41 6.57
N ARG A 185 -9.69 -6.66 7.50
CA ARG A 185 -9.23 -6.56 8.88
C ARG A 185 -9.34 -7.91 9.59
N THR A 186 -10.47 -8.60 9.44
CA THR A 186 -10.69 -9.94 10.00
C THR A 186 -9.66 -10.94 9.49
N CYS A 187 -9.39 -10.94 8.18
CA CYS A 187 -8.38 -11.83 7.59
C CYS A 187 -6.99 -11.58 8.16
N ARG A 188 -6.54 -10.32 8.22
CA ARG A 188 -5.22 -9.96 8.77
C ARG A 188 -5.09 -10.31 10.24
N THR A 189 -6.06 -9.96 11.07
CA THR A 189 -6.04 -10.28 12.50
C THR A 189 -6.00 -11.80 12.73
N ARG A 190 -6.75 -12.58 11.94
CA ARG A 190 -6.74 -14.04 12.09
C ARG A 190 -5.44 -14.66 11.59
N LEU A 191 -4.90 -14.19 10.47
CA LEU A 191 -3.59 -14.62 9.98
C LEU A 191 -2.50 -14.38 11.01
N ASP A 192 -2.46 -13.17 11.58
CA ASP A 192 -1.53 -12.80 12.65
C ASP A 192 -1.67 -13.72 13.88
N THR A 193 -2.91 -14.01 14.28
CA THR A 193 -3.19 -14.97 15.36
C THR A 193 -2.62 -16.35 15.03
N TRP A 194 -2.89 -16.89 13.84
CA TRP A 194 -2.42 -18.22 13.42
C TRP A 194 -0.89 -18.29 13.24
N GLN A 195 -0.26 -17.18 12.86
CA GLN A 195 1.20 -17.07 12.80
C GLN A 195 1.79 -17.11 14.21
N HIS A 196 1.24 -16.32 15.14
CA HIS A 196 1.68 -16.29 16.53
C HIS A 196 1.45 -17.62 17.27
N THR A 197 0.38 -18.35 16.96
CA THR A 197 0.12 -19.69 17.54
C THR A 197 0.89 -20.82 16.85
N GLY A 198 1.70 -20.53 15.81
CA GLY A 198 2.45 -21.53 15.07
C GLY A 198 1.58 -22.45 14.19
N THR A 199 0.31 -22.12 14.01
CA THR A 199 -0.66 -22.88 13.19
C THR A 199 -0.44 -22.63 11.70
N TRP A 200 -0.09 -21.39 11.35
CA TRP A 200 0.01 -20.94 9.96
C TRP A 200 1.00 -21.74 9.10
N PRO A 201 2.22 -22.10 9.56
CA PRO A 201 3.16 -22.86 8.73
C PRO A 201 2.64 -24.23 8.27
N ALA A 202 1.84 -24.92 9.08
CA ALA A 202 1.23 -26.19 8.69
C ALA A 202 0.15 -26.00 7.62
N ILE A 203 -0.70 -24.99 7.82
CA ILE A 203 -1.73 -24.60 6.85
C ILE A 203 -1.08 -24.19 5.52
N GLN A 204 -0.05 -23.35 5.59
CA GLN A 204 0.63 -22.83 4.41
C GLN A 204 1.21 -23.95 3.55
N ARG A 205 1.78 -25.00 4.16
CA ARG A 205 2.27 -26.18 3.42
C ARG A 205 1.16 -26.87 2.62
N VAL A 206 0.00 -27.10 3.25
CA VAL A 206 -1.17 -27.69 2.57
C VAL A 206 -1.64 -26.79 1.40
N LEU A 207 -1.62 -25.47 1.59
CA LEU A 207 -1.99 -24.53 0.52
C LEU A 207 -0.97 -24.52 -0.63
N ASP A 208 0.32 -24.60 -0.33
CA ASP A 208 1.41 -24.60 -1.33
C ASP A 208 1.43 -25.91 -2.15
N ASP A 209 1.08 -27.03 -1.53
CA ASP A 209 0.98 -28.36 -2.16
C ASP A 209 -0.34 -28.56 -2.94
N SER A 210 -1.31 -27.66 -2.81
CA SER A 210 -2.61 -27.78 -3.46
C SER A 210 -2.56 -27.53 -4.97
N ASP A 211 -2.79 -28.57 -5.76
CA ASP A 211 -2.94 -28.47 -7.21
C ASP A 211 -4.14 -27.60 -7.63
N HIS A 212 -5.22 -27.60 -6.83
CA HIS A 212 -6.40 -26.75 -7.06
C HIS A 212 -6.04 -25.26 -7.05
N LEU A 213 -5.28 -24.81 -6.05
CA LEU A 213 -4.87 -23.41 -5.95
C LEU A 213 -3.89 -23.01 -7.06
N ARG A 214 -3.03 -23.95 -7.50
CA ARG A 214 -2.13 -23.75 -8.66
C ARG A 214 -2.93 -23.56 -9.95
N GLN A 215 -3.95 -24.38 -10.18
CA GLN A 215 -4.84 -24.26 -11.34
C GLN A 215 -5.59 -22.91 -11.33
N LEU A 216 -6.24 -22.56 -10.21
CA LEU A 216 -6.94 -21.27 -10.05
C LEU A 216 -6.05 -20.05 -10.31
N ARG A 217 -4.77 -20.11 -9.91
CA ARG A 217 -3.81 -19.03 -10.18
C ARG A 217 -3.52 -18.87 -11.67
N THR A 218 -3.40 -19.97 -12.42
CA THR A 218 -3.15 -19.92 -13.87
C THR A 218 -4.36 -19.38 -14.65
N GLU A 219 -5.59 -19.74 -14.24
CA GLU A 219 -6.83 -19.17 -14.78
C GLU A 219 -6.91 -17.65 -14.58
N THR A 220 -6.55 -17.21 -13.38
CA THR A 220 -6.61 -15.80 -13.00
C THR A 220 -5.60 -14.94 -13.78
N THR A 221 -4.47 -15.53 -14.19
CA THR A 221 -3.39 -14.81 -14.91
C THR A 221 -3.67 -14.69 -16.42
N ARG A 222 -4.55 -15.53 -16.99
CA ARG A 222 -4.86 -15.55 -18.43
C ARG A 222 -5.91 -14.52 -18.88
N THR A 223 -6.46 -13.71 -17.97
CA THR A 223 -7.59 -12.77 -18.22
C THR A 223 -7.21 -11.31 -17.94
#